data_AF-A0A352AC17-F1
#
_entry.id   AF-A0A352AC17-F1
#
_cell.length_a   1.000
_cell.length_b   1.000
_cell.length_c   1.000
_cell.angle_alpha   90.00
_cell.angle_beta   90.00
_cell.angle_gamma   90.00
#
_symmetry.space_group_name_H-M   'P 1'
#
loop_
_entity.id
_entity.type
_entity.pdbx_description
1 polymer ?
#
loop_
_entity_poly.entity_id
_entity_poly.type
_entity_poly.pdbx_seq_one_letter_code
_entity_poly.pdbx_strand_id
1 'polypeptide(L)'
;MRLNAIFELYEDFDPEEHFSDEDDLKTKLKSLDWYSQKNLDFIKISQYILSNSYLQDLPQDFPIFSSTPLVLKLIDQNDFKEYLKNLKRGKPKVEFAFSHLVDFFLAAGFNGAYIFVDDFERVPDFQSERQKRDFALELRTCLFDGLYTNARTGFYNLLLVLHAGVPRLIQSAWEQSGLEQRSPIFFKGTSKNVIRFEKIKLQDALSLVQKYLQAYRIKEVPADTFSPFNKNAIARIAELSEFNASKILKMAYEVLERAVEQNVAEVDVDFVLSTDEAGQLAEQRQVSGISETATKDLMKESD
;
A
#
# COMPACT_ATOMS: atom_id res chain seq x y z
N MET A 1 22.43 0.45 -9.64
CA MET A 1 22.93 0.78 -11.00
C MET A 1 24.30 1.44 -10.99
N ARG A 2 24.46 2.72 -10.60
CA ARG A 2 25.78 3.40 -10.67
C ARG A 2 26.87 2.69 -9.88
N LEU A 3 26.58 2.31 -8.64
CA LEU A 3 27.51 1.54 -7.81
C LEU A 3 27.92 0.21 -8.47
N ASN A 4 26.95 -0.58 -8.94
CA ASN A 4 27.23 -1.83 -9.65
C ASN A 4 28.11 -1.59 -10.89
N ALA A 5 27.82 -0.55 -11.67
CA ALA A 5 28.65 -0.21 -12.83
C ALA A 5 30.08 0.21 -12.44
N ILE A 6 30.28 0.80 -11.26
CA ILE A 6 31.61 1.08 -10.73
C ILE A 6 32.31 -0.24 -10.39
N PHE A 7 31.68 -1.14 -9.64
CA PHE A 7 32.28 -2.44 -9.29
C PHE A 7 32.72 -3.24 -10.52
N GLU A 8 31.92 -3.21 -11.58
CA GLU A 8 32.19 -3.94 -12.83
C GLU A 8 33.29 -3.29 -13.69
N LEU A 9 33.49 -1.98 -13.57
CA LEU A 9 34.47 -1.23 -14.37
C LEU A 9 35.80 -0.99 -13.67
N TYR A 10 35.82 -1.10 -12.34
CA TYR A 10 36.95 -0.77 -11.46
C TYR A 10 37.08 -1.87 -10.40
N GLU A 11 37.85 -2.93 -10.73
CA GLU A 11 37.99 -4.14 -9.91
C GLU A 11 38.54 -3.87 -8.49
N ASP A 12 39.34 -2.82 -8.32
CA ASP A 12 39.94 -2.42 -7.04
C ASP A 12 39.04 -1.47 -6.21
N PHE A 13 37.81 -1.20 -6.63
CA PHE A 13 36.93 -0.27 -5.92
C PHE A 13 36.29 -0.94 -4.69
N ASP A 14 36.68 -0.49 -3.49
CA ASP A 14 36.09 -0.92 -2.22
C ASP A 14 35.02 0.08 -1.73
N PRO A 15 33.74 -0.33 -1.60
CA PRO A 15 32.69 0.55 -1.10
C PRO A 15 32.89 0.96 0.37
N GLU A 16 33.51 0.12 1.21
CA GLU A 16 33.70 0.41 2.64
C GLU A 16 34.73 1.52 2.85
N GLU A 17 35.70 1.68 1.93
CA GLU A 17 36.68 2.78 1.95
C GLU A 17 36.11 4.10 1.43
N HIS A 18 34.95 4.07 0.79
CA HIS A 18 34.41 5.22 0.05
C HIS A 18 33.10 5.76 0.62
N PHE A 19 32.36 4.96 1.38
CA PHE A 19 31.06 5.33 1.93
C PHE A 19 30.96 5.00 3.42
N SER A 20 30.53 5.96 4.23
CA SER A 20 30.31 5.75 5.68
C SER A 20 28.97 5.10 6.00
N ASP A 21 27.95 5.45 5.21
CA ASP A 21 26.56 5.06 5.39
C ASP A 21 25.76 5.24 4.09
N GLU A 22 24.47 4.90 4.14
CA GLU A 22 23.57 4.96 2.98
C GLU A 22 23.31 6.40 2.49
N ASP A 23 23.32 7.40 3.37
CA ASP A 23 23.04 8.79 2.99
C ASP A 23 24.27 9.43 2.35
N ASP A 24 25.46 9.12 2.85
CA ASP A 24 26.74 9.47 2.24
C ASP A 24 26.89 8.83 0.85
N LEU A 25 26.55 7.53 0.73
CA LEU A 25 26.48 6.84 -0.57
C LEU A 25 25.57 7.59 -1.56
N LYS A 26 24.33 7.90 -1.16
CA LYS A 26 23.37 8.60 -2.02
C LYS A 26 23.88 9.97 -2.44
N THR A 27 24.53 10.69 -1.52
CA THR A 27 25.05 12.04 -1.76
C THR A 27 26.21 12.00 -2.75
N LYS A 28 27.20 11.14 -2.50
CA LYS A 28 28.39 10.98 -3.36
C LYS A 28 28.05 10.48 -4.76
N LEU A 29 27.19 9.47 -4.89
CA LEU A 29 26.77 8.95 -6.21
C LEU A 29 25.91 9.94 -7.02
N LYS A 30 25.45 11.03 -6.40
CA LYS A 30 24.74 12.16 -7.02
C LYS A 30 25.61 13.40 -7.23
N SER A 31 26.93 13.32 -6.98
CA SER A 31 27.86 14.44 -7.17
C SER A 31 28.83 14.13 -8.31
N LEU A 32 28.81 14.93 -9.38
CA LEU A 32 29.80 14.82 -10.46
C LEU A 32 31.23 15.09 -9.94
N ASP A 33 31.38 16.03 -9.00
CA ASP A 33 32.67 16.35 -8.39
C ASP A 33 33.28 15.14 -7.68
N TRP A 34 32.47 14.29 -7.05
CA TRP A 34 32.95 13.09 -6.38
C TRP A 34 33.55 12.08 -7.37
N TYR A 35 32.93 11.88 -8.53
CA TYR A 35 33.50 11.01 -9.58
C TYR A 35 34.87 11.53 -10.04
N SER A 36 35.00 12.85 -10.25
CA SER A 36 36.27 13.47 -10.61
C SER A 36 37.33 13.32 -9.51
N GLN A 37 36.98 13.52 -8.25
CA GLN A 37 37.90 13.36 -7.10
C GLN A 37 38.40 11.92 -6.94
N LYS A 38 37.58 10.93 -7.29
CA LYS A 38 37.93 9.51 -7.23
C LYS A 38 38.48 8.95 -8.53
N ASN A 39 38.76 9.81 -9.52
CA ASN A 39 39.26 9.42 -10.83
C ASN A 39 38.37 8.35 -11.52
N LEU A 40 37.05 8.45 -11.29
CA LEU A 40 36.04 7.59 -11.91
C LEU A 40 35.49 8.28 -13.15
N ASP A 41 35.66 7.67 -14.31
CA ASP A 41 35.11 8.16 -15.57
C ASP A 41 33.59 7.94 -15.61
N PHE A 42 32.85 9.03 -15.37
CA PHE A 42 31.39 9.04 -15.39
C PHE A 42 30.80 8.72 -16.77
N ILE A 43 31.49 9.08 -17.87
CA ILE A 43 31.04 8.75 -19.24
C ILE A 43 31.12 7.25 -19.44
N LYS A 44 32.25 6.63 -19.08
CA LYS A 44 32.43 5.17 -19.15
C LYS A 44 31.39 4.44 -18.30
N ILE A 45 31.14 4.92 -17.08
CA ILE A 45 30.10 4.36 -16.18
C ILE A 45 28.72 4.47 -16.82
N SER A 46 28.37 5.64 -17.37
CA SER A 46 27.09 5.85 -18.05
C SER A 46 26.93 4.96 -19.27
N GLN A 47 27.96 4.82 -20.10
CA GLN A 47 27.94 3.91 -21.26
C GLN A 47 27.76 2.45 -20.84
N TYR A 48 28.45 2.02 -19.77
CA TYR A 48 28.25 0.68 -19.23
C TYR A 48 26.80 0.46 -18.78
N ILE A 49 26.24 1.39 -18.01
CA ILE A 49 24.82 1.34 -17.61
C ILE A 49 23.91 1.21 -18.83
N LEU A 50 24.09 2.06 -19.83
CA LEU A 50 23.26 2.10 -21.03
C LEU A 50 23.47 0.89 -21.96
N SER A 51 24.49 0.07 -21.74
CA SER A 51 24.70 -1.19 -22.45
C SER A 51 23.79 -2.32 -21.96
N ASN A 52 23.10 -2.13 -20.84
CA ASN A 52 22.19 -3.13 -20.29
C ASN A 52 21.07 -3.48 -21.28
N SER A 53 20.81 -4.77 -21.48
CA SER A 53 19.85 -5.28 -22.46
C SER A 53 18.42 -4.78 -22.22
N TYR A 54 18.01 -4.62 -20.96
CA TYR A 54 16.67 -4.12 -20.63
C TYR A 54 16.46 -2.65 -21.01
N LEU A 55 17.53 -1.86 -21.12
CA LEU A 55 17.42 -0.46 -21.49
C LEU A 55 17.31 -0.24 -23.01
N GLN A 56 17.63 -1.24 -23.84
CA GLN A 56 17.71 -1.06 -25.29
C GLN A 56 16.34 -0.78 -25.94
N ASP A 57 15.27 -1.29 -25.35
CA ASP A 57 13.90 -1.14 -25.87
C ASP A 57 13.18 0.10 -25.31
N LEU A 58 13.86 0.90 -24.49
CA LEU A 58 13.26 2.11 -23.91
C LEU A 58 13.16 3.24 -24.95
N PRO A 59 12.16 4.14 -24.80
CA PRO A 59 12.05 5.33 -25.65
C PRO A 59 13.31 6.20 -25.60
N GLN A 60 13.70 6.78 -26.73
CA GLN A 60 14.87 7.67 -26.82
C GLN A 60 14.75 8.92 -25.95
N ASP A 61 13.54 9.35 -25.64
CA ASP A 61 13.26 10.48 -24.75
C ASP A 61 13.17 10.09 -23.26
N PHE A 62 13.37 8.82 -22.93
CA PHE A 62 13.32 8.34 -21.55
C PHE A 62 14.44 9.00 -20.72
N PRO A 63 14.17 9.39 -19.45
CA PRO A 63 15.09 10.24 -18.68
C PRO A 63 16.54 9.79 -18.61
N ILE A 64 16.78 8.47 -18.59
CA ILE A 64 18.13 7.90 -18.47
C ILE A 64 19.04 8.27 -19.66
N PHE A 65 18.47 8.56 -20.83
CA PHE A 65 19.21 8.94 -22.05
C PHE A 65 19.44 10.45 -22.18
N SER A 66 18.92 11.25 -21.25
CA SER A 66 19.04 12.72 -21.36
C SER A 66 20.45 13.24 -21.06
N SER A 67 21.32 12.42 -20.47
CA SER A 67 22.76 12.74 -20.35
C SER A 67 23.47 12.44 -21.66
N THR A 68 24.18 13.42 -22.21
CA THR A 68 25.01 13.26 -23.41
C THR A 68 26.48 13.46 -23.07
N PRO A 69 27.44 13.01 -23.91
CA PRO A 69 28.86 13.30 -23.67
C PRO A 69 29.18 14.80 -23.59
N LEU A 70 28.35 15.65 -24.21
CA LEU A 70 28.48 17.11 -24.19
C LEU A 70 27.79 17.77 -22.99
N VAL A 71 26.79 17.11 -22.41
CA VAL A 71 26.03 17.58 -21.25
C VAL A 71 25.92 16.44 -20.26
N LEU A 72 26.87 16.38 -19.33
CA LEU A 72 26.83 15.43 -18.22
C LEU A 72 25.74 15.86 -17.24
N LYS A 73 24.63 15.13 -17.24
CA LYS A 73 23.52 15.35 -16.32
C LYS A 73 23.30 14.11 -15.47
N LEU A 74 23.34 14.28 -14.16
CA LEU A 74 22.93 13.22 -13.23
C LEU A 74 21.41 13.19 -13.16
N ILE A 75 20.84 12.06 -13.59
CA ILE A 75 19.40 11.83 -13.56
C ILE A 75 18.96 11.49 -12.15
N ASP A 76 17.87 12.11 -11.71
CA ASP A 76 17.25 11.89 -10.41
C ASP A 76 15.75 11.56 -10.53
N GLN A 77 15.07 11.43 -9.38
CA GLN A 77 13.65 11.09 -9.34
C GLN A 77 12.74 12.16 -9.98
N ASN A 78 13.13 13.43 -9.96
CA ASN A 78 12.35 14.53 -10.50
C ASN A 78 12.30 14.47 -12.02
N ASP A 79 13.37 14.05 -12.68
CA ASP A 79 13.38 13.83 -14.14
C ASP A 79 12.31 12.80 -14.57
N PHE A 80 12.17 11.70 -13.82
CA PHE A 80 11.12 10.71 -14.08
C PHE A 80 9.71 11.24 -13.77
N LYS A 81 9.55 12.03 -12.71
CA LYS A 81 8.26 12.66 -12.36
C LYS A 81 7.84 13.66 -13.45
N GLU A 82 8.77 14.45 -13.96
CA GLU A 82 8.52 15.39 -15.05
C GLU A 82 8.15 14.66 -16.34
N TYR A 83 8.92 13.64 -16.70
CA TYR A 83 8.61 12.78 -17.85
C TYR A 83 7.18 12.23 -17.79
N LEU A 84 6.79 11.62 -16.65
CA LEU A 84 5.44 11.10 -16.44
C LEU A 84 4.34 12.18 -16.54
N LYS A 85 4.61 13.40 -16.08
CA LYS A 85 3.67 14.52 -16.20
C LYS A 85 3.46 14.92 -17.67
N ASN A 86 4.52 14.87 -18.47
CA ASN A 86 4.50 15.26 -19.87
C ASN A 86 3.90 14.17 -20.80
N LEU A 87 3.81 12.92 -20.34
CA LEU A 87 3.14 11.86 -21.09
C LEU A 87 1.63 12.12 -21.27
N LYS A 88 1.14 11.88 -22.50
CA LYS A 88 -0.29 11.90 -22.79
C LYS A 88 -1.02 10.82 -21.97
N ARG A 89 -2.25 11.12 -21.53
CA ARG A 89 -3.11 10.16 -20.81
C ARG A 89 -3.40 8.92 -21.68
N GLY A 90 -3.72 7.80 -21.03
CA GLY A 90 -4.02 6.52 -21.68
C GLY A 90 -2.76 5.71 -21.94
N LYS A 91 -2.68 5.08 -23.12
CA LYS A 91 -1.63 4.10 -23.48
C LYS A 91 -0.20 4.53 -23.10
N PRO A 92 0.28 5.76 -23.36
CA PRO A 92 1.67 6.13 -23.03
C PRO A 92 1.99 6.04 -21.54
N LYS A 93 1.04 6.40 -20.65
CA LYS A 93 1.23 6.26 -19.20
C LYS A 93 1.19 4.82 -18.73
N VAL A 94 0.35 3.99 -19.35
CA VAL A 94 0.27 2.56 -19.06
C VAL A 94 1.55 1.86 -19.49
N GLU A 95 2.05 2.16 -20.69
CA GLU A 95 3.30 1.63 -21.22
C GLU A 95 4.52 2.09 -20.39
N PHE A 96 4.52 3.34 -19.93
CA PHE A 96 5.51 3.80 -18.97
C PHE A 96 5.48 2.98 -17.67
N ALA A 97 4.31 2.76 -17.08
CA ALA A 97 4.18 2.05 -15.81
C ALA A 97 4.51 0.56 -15.91
N PHE A 98 4.00 -0.13 -16.94
CA PHE A 98 4.03 -1.59 -17.08
C PHE A 98 5.10 -2.12 -18.03
N SER A 99 5.76 -1.26 -18.80
CA SER A 99 6.94 -1.64 -19.60
C SER A 99 8.17 -0.84 -19.18
N HIS A 100 8.20 0.48 -19.41
CA HIS A 100 9.44 1.24 -19.28
C HIS A 100 10.02 1.25 -17.86
N LEU A 101 9.18 1.42 -16.83
CA LEU A 101 9.63 1.33 -15.45
C LEU A 101 10.07 -0.08 -15.07
N VAL A 102 9.39 -1.12 -15.59
CA VAL A 102 9.75 -2.52 -15.34
C VAL A 102 11.13 -2.81 -15.91
N ASP A 103 11.36 -2.45 -17.17
CA ASP A 103 12.65 -2.62 -17.85
C ASP A 103 13.76 -1.83 -17.14
N PHE A 104 13.48 -0.60 -16.70
CA PHE A 104 14.41 0.17 -15.89
C PHE A 104 14.73 -0.48 -14.53
N PHE A 105 13.73 -1.03 -13.84
CA PHE A 105 13.95 -1.74 -12.58
C PHE A 105 14.70 -3.05 -12.75
N LEU A 106 14.42 -3.81 -13.81
CA LEU A 106 15.17 -5.01 -14.18
C LEU A 106 16.65 -4.67 -14.47
N ALA A 107 16.90 -3.59 -15.23
CA ALA A 107 18.25 -3.07 -15.44
C ALA A 107 18.96 -2.67 -14.14
N ALA A 108 18.19 -2.25 -13.14
CA ALA A 108 18.69 -1.89 -11.82
C ALA A 108 18.95 -3.08 -10.88
N GLY A 109 18.56 -4.30 -11.29
CA GLY A 109 18.73 -5.53 -10.52
C GLY A 109 17.53 -5.89 -9.63
N PHE A 110 16.41 -5.16 -9.73
CA PHE A 110 15.17 -5.59 -9.10
C PHE A 110 14.56 -6.74 -9.89
N ASN A 111 14.01 -7.73 -9.20
CA ASN A 111 13.41 -8.92 -9.81
C ASN A 111 11.88 -9.00 -9.66
N GLY A 112 11.28 -8.01 -8.99
CA GLY A 112 9.84 -7.88 -8.83
C GLY A 112 9.48 -6.77 -7.85
N ALA A 113 8.18 -6.48 -7.78
CA ALA A 113 7.63 -5.52 -6.83
C ALA A 113 6.22 -5.95 -6.39
N TYR A 114 5.90 -5.68 -5.13
CA TYR A 114 4.56 -5.85 -4.59
C TYR A 114 3.84 -4.51 -4.58
N ILE A 115 2.63 -4.46 -5.12
CA ILE A 115 1.77 -3.28 -5.10
C ILE A 115 0.55 -3.62 -4.27
N PHE A 116 0.41 -2.95 -3.14
CA PHE A 116 -0.74 -3.05 -2.26
C PHE A 116 -1.74 -1.97 -2.63
N VAL A 117 -2.96 -2.36 -2.97
CA VAL A 117 -4.05 -1.44 -3.30
C VAL A 117 -5.14 -1.63 -2.26
N ASP A 118 -5.24 -0.64 -1.37
CA ASP A 118 -6.34 -0.53 -0.41
C ASP A 118 -7.49 0.31 -0.99
N ASP A 119 -8.68 0.24 -0.39
CA ASP A 119 -9.89 0.94 -0.86
C ASP A 119 -10.19 0.71 -2.35
N PHE A 120 -10.03 -0.53 -2.83
CA PHE A 120 -10.18 -0.84 -4.26
C PHE A 120 -11.57 -0.48 -4.81
N GLU A 121 -12.62 -0.47 -3.98
CA GLU A 121 -13.99 -0.05 -4.34
C GLU A 121 -14.09 1.32 -4.99
N ARG A 122 -13.18 2.24 -4.65
CA ARG A 122 -13.20 3.58 -5.23
C ARG A 122 -12.96 3.56 -6.74
N VAL A 123 -12.37 2.48 -7.27
CA VAL A 123 -12.18 2.29 -8.71
C VAL A 123 -13.50 1.97 -9.40
N PRO A 124 -14.24 0.90 -9.08
CA PRO A 124 -15.51 0.57 -9.74
C PRO A 124 -16.73 1.39 -9.29
N ASP A 125 -16.76 1.99 -8.10
CA ASP A 125 -17.99 2.55 -7.52
C ASP A 125 -18.66 3.64 -8.37
N PHE A 126 -17.86 4.50 -9.01
CA PHE A 126 -18.36 5.60 -9.84
C PHE A 126 -18.26 5.32 -11.35
N GLN A 127 -18.03 4.05 -11.72
CA GLN A 127 -17.87 3.64 -13.11
C GLN A 127 -19.14 3.01 -13.65
N SER A 128 -19.49 3.35 -14.90
CA SER A 128 -20.48 2.61 -15.67
C SER A 128 -20.02 1.16 -15.93
N GLU A 129 -20.96 0.27 -16.21
CA GLU A 129 -20.66 -1.14 -16.56
C GLU A 129 -19.69 -1.27 -17.76
N ARG A 130 -19.72 -0.32 -18.69
CA ARG A 130 -18.74 -0.27 -19.78
C ARG A 130 -17.33 0.04 -19.25
N GLN A 131 -17.19 1.08 -18.43
CA GLN A 131 -15.88 1.47 -17.88
C GLN A 131 -15.28 0.37 -17.00
N LYS A 132 -16.10 -0.33 -16.20
CA LYS A 132 -15.65 -1.48 -15.42
C LYS A 132 -15.07 -2.59 -16.30
N ARG A 133 -15.70 -2.87 -17.45
CA ARG A 133 -15.20 -3.85 -18.42
C ARG A 133 -13.91 -3.42 -19.08
N ASP A 134 -13.82 -2.16 -19.49
CA ASP A 134 -12.61 -1.59 -20.08
C ASP A 134 -11.45 -1.65 -19.07
N PHE A 135 -11.71 -1.32 -17.80
CA PHE A 135 -10.75 -1.44 -16.71
C PHE A 135 -10.30 -2.87 -16.46
N ALA A 136 -11.23 -3.83 -16.35
CA ALA A 136 -10.90 -5.24 -16.14
C ALA A 136 -10.07 -5.80 -17.31
N LEU A 137 -10.41 -5.42 -18.55
CA LEU A 137 -9.64 -5.80 -19.73
C LEU A 137 -8.23 -5.19 -19.73
N GLU A 138 -8.10 -3.92 -19.39
CA GLU A 138 -6.80 -3.25 -19.31
C GLU A 138 -5.93 -3.87 -18.20
N LEU A 139 -6.51 -4.16 -17.03
CA LEU A 139 -5.85 -4.86 -15.95
C LEU A 139 -5.34 -6.24 -16.38
N ARG A 140 -6.17 -7.03 -17.07
CA ARG A 140 -5.75 -8.31 -17.64
C ARG A 140 -4.59 -8.15 -18.61
N THR A 141 -4.68 -7.14 -19.47
CA THR A 141 -3.67 -6.89 -20.49
C THR A 141 -2.33 -6.54 -19.86
N CYS A 142 -2.34 -5.70 -18.82
CA CYS A 142 -1.15 -5.26 -18.08
C CYS A 142 -0.48 -6.39 -17.28
N LEU A 143 -1.24 -7.38 -16.82
CA LEU A 143 -0.75 -8.42 -15.91
C LEU A 143 -0.53 -9.79 -16.56
N PHE A 144 -1.28 -10.15 -17.61
CA PHE A 144 -1.34 -11.54 -18.09
C PHE A 144 -1.20 -11.73 -19.61
N ASP A 145 -1.59 -10.75 -20.44
CA ASP A 145 -1.69 -10.99 -21.90
C ASP A 145 -0.35 -10.86 -22.66
N GLY A 146 0.75 -10.54 -21.98
CA GLY A 146 2.10 -10.50 -22.56
C GLY A 146 2.43 -9.25 -23.42
N LEU A 147 1.49 -8.31 -23.56
CA LEU A 147 1.72 -7.08 -24.32
C LEU A 147 2.75 -6.15 -23.65
N TYR A 148 2.70 -6.03 -22.32
CA TYR A 148 3.62 -5.22 -21.54
C TYR A 148 4.75 -6.07 -20.94
N THR A 149 5.92 -5.48 -20.68
CA THR A 149 7.05 -6.19 -20.05
C THR A 149 6.64 -6.82 -18.74
N ASN A 150 5.82 -6.13 -17.94
CA ASN A 150 5.24 -6.67 -16.71
C ASN A 150 4.54 -8.03 -16.93
N ALA A 151 3.67 -8.13 -17.94
CA ALA A 151 2.90 -9.35 -18.19
C ALA A 151 3.78 -10.50 -18.68
N ARG A 152 4.93 -10.21 -19.32
CA ARG A 152 5.90 -11.23 -19.77
C ARG A 152 6.78 -11.74 -18.63
N THR A 153 7.13 -10.85 -17.70
CA THR A 153 8.11 -11.13 -16.63
C THR A 153 7.47 -11.47 -15.29
N GLY A 154 6.20 -11.10 -15.08
CA GLY A 154 5.54 -11.21 -13.78
C GLY A 154 6.09 -10.25 -12.72
N PHE A 155 6.64 -9.09 -13.14
CA PHE A 155 7.36 -8.19 -12.26
C PHE A 155 6.49 -7.64 -11.11
N TYR A 156 5.32 -7.09 -11.41
CA TYR A 156 4.37 -6.59 -10.41
C TYR A 156 3.44 -7.68 -9.91
N ASN A 157 3.41 -7.83 -8.60
CA ASN A 157 2.45 -8.66 -7.86
C ASN A 157 1.44 -7.74 -7.17
N LEU A 158 0.21 -7.70 -7.68
CA LEU A 158 -0.85 -6.87 -7.11
C LEU A 158 -1.56 -7.60 -5.97
N LEU A 159 -1.66 -6.93 -4.82
CA LEU A 159 -2.45 -7.36 -3.67
C LEU A 159 -3.59 -6.37 -3.50
N LEU A 160 -4.80 -6.80 -3.86
CA LEU A 160 -6.00 -5.98 -3.83
C LEU A 160 -6.80 -6.28 -2.56
N VAL A 161 -7.07 -5.25 -1.77
CA VAL A 161 -7.99 -5.35 -0.62
C VAL A 161 -9.39 -5.04 -1.12
N LEU A 162 -10.30 -6.01 -0.99
CA LEU A 162 -11.68 -5.89 -1.43
C LEU A 162 -12.60 -5.85 -0.21
N HIS A 163 -13.26 -4.72 0.01
CA HIS A 163 -14.30 -4.61 1.03
C HIS A 163 -15.53 -5.46 0.71
N ALA A 164 -16.41 -5.62 1.71
CA ALA A 164 -17.65 -6.36 1.54
C ALA A 164 -18.49 -5.78 0.40
N GLY A 165 -18.93 -6.65 -0.53
CA GLY A 165 -19.76 -6.26 -1.67
C GLY A 165 -18.98 -5.84 -2.93
N VAL A 166 -17.74 -5.37 -2.81
CA VAL A 166 -16.88 -4.98 -3.95
C VAL A 166 -16.68 -6.09 -4.96
N PRO A 167 -16.44 -7.36 -4.54
CA PRO A 167 -16.42 -8.47 -5.47
C PRO A 167 -17.65 -8.49 -6.40
N ARG A 168 -18.87 -8.33 -5.85
CA ARG A 168 -20.11 -8.39 -6.63
C ARG A 168 -20.22 -7.23 -7.63
N LEU A 169 -19.67 -6.07 -7.30
CA LEU A 169 -19.72 -4.87 -8.15
C LEU A 169 -18.88 -5.01 -9.42
N ILE A 170 -17.78 -5.76 -9.37
CA ILE A 170 -16.88 -5.96 -10.51
C ILE A 170 -17.05 -7.32 -11.19
N GLN A 171 -17.77 -8.27 -10.58
CA GLN A 171 -17.88 -9.67 -11.02
C GLN A 171 -18.17 -9.81 -12.52
N SER A 172 -19.23 -9.16 -13.01
CA SER A 172 -19.65 -9.25 -14.41
C SER A 172 -18.55 -8.77 -15.37
N ALA A 173 -17.86 -7.67 -15.02
CA ALA A 173 -16.74 -7.16 -15.80
C ALA A 173 -15.52 -8.08 -15.74
N TRP A 174 -15.24 -8.65 -14.56
CA TRP A 174 -14.14 -9.60 -14.35
C TRP A 174 -14.31 -10.86 -15.18
N GLU A 175 -15.52 -11.44 -15.17
CA GLU A 175 -15.89 -12.62 -15.96
C GLU A 175 -15.82 -12.32 -17.46
N GLN A 176 -16.41 -11.21 -17.93
CA GLN A 176 -16.41 -10.83 -19.34
C GLN A 176 -15.01 -10.52 -19.88
N SER A 177 -14.13 -9.97 -19.04
CA SER A 177 -12.73 -9.77 -19.40
C SER A 177 -11.94 -11.09 -19.45
N GLY A 178 -12.47 -12.20 -18.94
CA GLY A 178 -11.73 -13.47 -18.83
C GLY A 178 -10.69 -13.49 -17.69
N LEU A 179 -10.61 -12.45 -16.86
CA LEU A 179 -9.78 -12.46 -15.65
C LEU A 179 -10.16 -13.57 -14.69
N GLU A 180 -11.43 -14.00 -14.67
CA GLU A 180 -11.89 -15.10 -13.82
C GLU A 180 -11.13 -16.42 -14.08
N GLN A 181 -10.61 -16.63 -15.30
CA GLN A 181 -9.82 -17.82 -15.64
C GLN A 181 -8.36 -17.74 -15.16
N ARG A 182 -7.86 -16.52 -14.87
CA ARG A 182 -6.46 -16.26 -14.49
C ARG A 182 -6.32 -15.95 -13.01
N SER A 183 -7.22 -15.13 -12.47
CA SER A 183 -7.27 -14.65 -11.09
C SER A 183 -8.74 -14.56 -10.65
N PRO A 184 -9.36 -15.70 -10.29
CA PRO A 184 -10.76 -15.73 -9.90
C PRO A 184 -11.01 -14.94 -8.62
N ILE A 185 -12.04 -14.10 -8.63
CA ILE A 185 -12.54 -13.40 -7.43
C ILE A 185 -13.61 -14.25 -6.75
N PHE A 186 -14.41 -15.01 -7.52
CA PHE A 186 -15.48 -15.85 -7.02
C PHE A 186 -15.33 -17.30 -7.45
N PHE A 187 -14.52 -18.06 -6.72
CA PHE A 187 -14.54 -19.51 -6.88
C PHE A 187 -15.46 -20.18 -5.85
N LYS A 188 -16.26 -21.16 -6.31
CA LYS A 188 -17.06 -22.07 -5.46
C LYS A 188 -16.20 -23.04 -4.62
N GLY A 189 -14.90 -22.73 -4.45
CA GLY A 189 -13.92 -23.46 -3.66
C GLY A 189 -12.81 -22.53 -3.16
N THR A 190 -11.69 -23.08 -2.69
CA THR A 190 -10.52 -22.31 -2.22
C THR A 190 -9.68 -21.83 -3.41
N SER A 191 -10.00 -20.63 -3.89
CA SER A 191 -9.11 -19.90 -4.80
C SER A 191 -7.77 -19.64 -4.11
N LYS A 192 -6.65 -20.03 -4.74
CA LYS A 192 -5.31 -19.84 -4.18
C LYS A 192 -4.91 -18.37 -4.09
N ASN A 193 -5.53 -17.49 -4.89
CA ASN A 193 -5.23 -16.07 -4.96
C ASN A 193 -6.18 -15.19 -4.12
N VAL A 194 -7.09 -15.79 -3.34
CA VAL A 194 -8.02 -15.04 -2.47
C VAL A 194 -7.80 -15.43 -1.03
N ILE A 195 -7.38 -14.46 -0.22
CA ILE A 195 -7.29 -14.60 1.23
C ILE A 195 -8.56 -13.97 1.83
N ARG A 196 -9.38 -14.80 2.47
CA ARG A 196 -10.60 -14.33 3.14
C ARG A 196 -10.28 -13.93 4.57
N PHE A 197 -10.62 -12.70 4.92
CA PHE A 197 -10.63 -12.27 6.30
C PHE A 197 -11.96 -12.70 6.94
N GLU A 198 -11.87 -13.64 7.87
CA GLU A 198 -13.01 -14.08 8.66
C GLU A 198 -13.19 -13.17 9.88
N LYS A 199 -14.38 -13.21 10.49
CA LYS A 199 -14.60 -12.60 11.81
C LYS A 199 -13.60 -13.19 12.80
N ILE A 200 -13.07 -12.35 13.69
CA ILE A 200 -12.07 -12.80 14.66
C ILE A 200 -12.69 -13.79 15.64
N LYS A 201 -11.92 -14.75 16.16
CA LYS A 201 -12.44 -15.68 17.16
C LYS A 201 -12.41 -15.03 18.54
N LEU A 202 -13.08 -15.63 19.51
CA LEU A 202 -13.07 -15.16 20.89
C LEU A 202 -11.64 -15.00 21.45
N GLN A 203 -10.74 -15.95 21.16
CA GLN A 203 -9.33 -15.86 21.60
C GLN A 203 -8.59 -14.69 20.96
N ASP A 204 -8.91 -14.38 19.70
CA ASP A 204 -8.33 -13.24 18.99
C ASP A 204 -8.90 -11.92 19.53
N ALA A 205 -10.18 -11.88 19.91
CA ALA A 205 -10.80 -10.73 20.57
C ALA A 205 -10.19 -10.44 21.94
N LEU A 206 -9.98 -11.48 22.75
CA LEU A 206 -9.24 -11.36 24.03
C LEU A 206 -7.83 -10.80 23.78
N SER A 207 -7.11 -11.37 22.81
CA SER A 207 -5.75 -10.94 22.45
C SER A 207 -5.72 -9.49 21.93
N LEU A 208 -6.74 -9.10 21.17
CA LEU A 208 -6.89 -7.74 20.63
C LEU A 208 -7.04 -6.73 21.78
N VAL A 209 -8.01 -6.94 22.67
CA VAL A 209 -8.23 -6.04 23.81
C VAL A 209 -7.00 -5.99 24.71
N GLN A 210 -6.39 -7.14 25.00
CA GLN A 210 -5.17 -7.22 25.81
C GLN A 210 -4.03 -6.39 25.20
N LYS A 211 -3.74 -6.56 23.91
CA LYS A 211 -2.68 -5.80 23.23
C LYS A 211 -2.91 -4.30 23.27
N TYR A 212 -4.16 -3.86 23.08
CA TYR A 212 -4.50 -2.44 23.18
C TYR A 212 -4.33 -1.92 24.60
N LEU A 213 -4.81 -2.63 25.62
CA LEU A 213 -4.61 -2.22 27.02
C LEU A 213 -3.13 -2.13 27.38
N GLN A 214 -2.31 -3.10 26.96
CA GLN A 214 -0.87 -3.07 27.18
C GLN A 214 -0.20 -1.87 26.52
N ALA A 215 -0.55 -1.58 25.28
CA ALA A 215 0.08 -0.50 24.50
C ALA A 215 -0.21 0.89 25.07
N TYR A 216 -1.40 1.11 25.63
CA TYR A 216 -1.85 2.44 26.07
C TYR A 216 -1.87 2.66 27.59
N ARG A 217 -1.49 1.66 28.38
CA ARG A 217 -1.38 1.83 29.83
C ARG A 217 -0.19 2.71 30.19
N ILE A 218 -0.44 3.69 31.07
CA ILE A 218 0.59 4.57 31.63
C ILE A 218 1.47 3.82 32.63
N LYS A 219 0.88 2.89 33.40
CA LYS A 219 1.59 2.06 34.38
C LYS A 219 1.85 0.68 33.80
N GLU A 220 3.08 0.19 33.95
CA GLU A 220 3.39 -1.19 33.67
C GLU A 220 2.62 -2.10 34.65
N VAL A 221 1.83 -2.98 34.07
CA VAL A 221 1.04 -4.00 34.76
C VAL A 221 1.39 -5.31 34.08
N PRO A 222 1.34 -6.48 34.75
CA PRO A 222 1.71 -7.74 34.13
C PRO A 222 1.01 -7.96 32.79
N ALA A 223 1.77 -8.45 31.81
CA ALA A 223 1.32 -8.58 30.42
C ALA A 223 0.00 -9.38 30.33
N ASP A 224 -0.21 -10.40 31.16
CA ASP A 224 -1.38 -11.28 31.08
C ASP A 224 -2.65 -10.75 31.74
N THR A 225 -2.77 -9.43 31.91
CA THR A 225 -3.89 -8.80 32.62
C THR A 225 -4.87 -8.12 31.68
N PHE A 226 -6.15 -8.50 31.80
CA PHE A 226 -7.28 -7.87 31.10
C PHE A 226 -7.86 -6.66 31.86
N SER A 227 -7.33 -6.38 33.06
CA SER A 227 -7.81 -5.30 33.93
C SER A 227 -7.95 -3.96 33.18
N PRO A 228 -9.05 -3.22 33.34
CA PRO A 228 -10.12 -3.43 34.32
C PRO A 228 -11.17 -4.47 33.89
N PHE A 229 -11.09 -5.03 32.70
CA PHE A 229 -12.04 -6.04 32.25
C PHE A 229 -11.75 -7.42 32.85
N ASN A 230 -12.81 -8.16 33.14
CA ASN A 230 -12.74 -9.61 33.21
C ASN A 230 -12.93 -10.25 31.82
N LYS A 231 -12.53 -11.52 31.69
CA LYS A 231 -12.60 -12.23 30.40
C LYS A 231 -14.03 -12.37 29.88
N ASN A 232 -15.01 -12.50 30.77
CA ASN A 232 -16.42 -12.66 30.40
C ASN A 232 -17.01 -11.36 29.85
N ALA A 233 -16.60 -10.21 30.38
CA ALA A 233 -16.96 -8.89 29.86
C ALA A 233 -16.44 -8.70 28.43
N ILE A 234 -15.18 -9.07 28.17
CA ILE A 234 -14.62 -9.00 26.80
C ILE A 234 -15.35 -9.98 25.87
N ALA A 235 -15.66 -11.19 26.33
CA ALA A 235 -16.45 -12.14 25.56
C ALA A 235 -17.82 -11.55 25.20
N ARG A 236 -18.48 -10.87 26.14
CA ARG A 236 -19.76 -10.21 25.91
C ARG A 236 -19.65 -9.05 24.92
N ILE A 237 -18.63 -8.21 25.05
CA ILE A 237 -18.34 -7.13 24.09
C ILE A 237 -18.12 -7.71 22.68
N ALA A 238 -17.39 -8.81 22.58
CA ALA A 238 -17.14 -9.50 21.31
C ALA A 238 -18.43 -10.02 20.67
N GLU A 239 -19.35 -10.60 21.45
CA GLU A 239 -20.66 -11.04 20.98
C GLU A 239 -21.52 -9.85 20.49
N LEU A 240 -21.65 -8.80 21.30
CA LEU A 240 -22.44 -7.60 20.95
C LEU A 240 -21.88 -6.87 19.72
N SER A 241 -20.56 -6.91 19.54
CA SER A 241 -19.86 -6.36 18.39
C SER A 241 -19.83 -7.30 17.18
N GLU A 242 -20.52 -8.45 17.26
CA GLU A 242 -20.53 -9.51 16.27
C GLU A 242 -19.13 -9.95 15.79
N PHE A 243 -18.15 -9.94 16.69
CA PHE A 243 -16.75 -10.25 16.41
C PHE A 243 -16.09 -9.35 15.35
N ASN A 244 -16.54 -8.10 15.22
CA ASN A 244 -15.87 -7.08 14.44
C ASN A 244 -14.84 -6.32 15.29
N ALA A 245 -13.56 -6.35 14.90
CA ALA A 245 -12.47 -5.74 15.67
C ALA A 245 -12.67 -4.24 15.97
N SER A 246 -13.13 -3.46 14.99
CA SER A 246 -13.38 -2.03 15.17
C SER A 246 -14.52 -1.76 16.16
N LYS A 247 -15.63 -2.50 16.02
CA LYS A 247 -16.76 -2.41 16.97
C LYS A 247 -16.35 -2.82 18.39
N ILE A 248 -15.55 -3.89 18.53
CA ILE A 248 -15.03 -4.35 19.82
C ILE A 248 -14.23 -3.26 20.51
N LEU A 249 -13.27 -2.65 19.80
CA LEU A 249 -12.41 -1.62 20.36
C LEU A 249 -13.20 -0.35 20.71
N LYS A 250 -14.15 0.05 19.85
CA LYS A 250 -15.04 1.19 20.11
C LYS A 250 -15.89 0.95 21.37
N MET A 251 -16.54 -0.21 21.47
CA MET A 251 -17.37 -0.56 22.61
C MET A 251 -16.52 -0.70 23.89
N ALA A 252 -15.34 -1.30 23.81
CA ALA A 252 -14.42 -1.37 24.96
C ALA A 252 -14.01 0.03 25.44
N TYR A 253 -13.72 0.96 24.53
CA TYR A 253 -13.44 2.35 24.88
C TYR A 253 -14.65 3.01 25.57
N GLU A 254 -15.84 2.92 24.99
CA GLU A 254 -17.07 3.50 25.56
C GLU A 254 -17.37 2.94 26.97
N VAL A 255 -17.17 1.63 27.17
CA VAL A 255 -17.33 0.98 28.48
C VAL A 255 -16.28 1.48 29.47
N LEU A 256 -15.03 1.68 29.05
CA LEU A 256 -13.98 2.24 29.92
C LEU A 256 -14.30 3.68 30.34
N GLU A 257 -14.72 4.53 29.42
CA GLU A 257 -15.11 5.92 29.72
C GLU A 257 -16.22 5.96 30.77
N ARG A 258 -17.27 5.13 30.60
CA ARG A 258 -18.35 5.04 31.59
C ARG A 258 -17.90 4.45 32.92
N ALA A 259 -16.99 3.48 32.92
CA ALA A 259 -16.44 2.93 34.14
C ALA A 259 -15.69 4.00 34.94
N VAL A 260 -14.96 4.89 34.24
CA VAL A 260 -14.29 6.04 34.87
C VAL A 260 -15.31 7.03 35.44
N GLU A 261 -16.34 7.41 34.67
CA GLU A 261 -17.40 8.33 35.13
C GLU A 261 -18.13 7.82 36.38
N GLN A 262 -18.37 6.50 36.46
CA GLN A 262 -19.10 5.86 37.55
C GLN A 262 -18.18 5.35 38.68
N ASN A 263 -16.86 5.59 38.60
CA ASN A 263 -15.84 5.10 39.53
C ASN A 263 -15.88 3.57 39.74
N VAL A 264 -16.09 2.82 38.67
CA VAL A 264 -16.12 1.35 38.67
C VAL A 264 -14.71 0.81 38.42
N ALA A 265 -14.21 -0.01 39.35
CA ALA A 265 -12.86 -0.55 39.30
C ALA A 265 -12.72 -1.84 38.47
N GLU A 266 -13.77 -2.64 38.38
CA GLU A 266 -13.81 -3.88 37.61
C GLU A 266 -15.00 -3.87 36.65
N VAL A 267 -14.74 -4.16 35.37
CA VAL A 267 -15.75 -4.24 34.32
C VAL A 267 -16.12 -5.70 34.11
N ASP A 268 -17.34 -6.05 34.51
CA ASP A 268 -17.95 -7.36 34.34
C ASP A 268 -19.06 -7.36 33.27
N VAL A 269 -19.75 -8.49 33.12
CA VAL A 269 -20.81 -8.67 32.11
C VAL A 269 -22.00 -7.75 32.39
N ASP A 270 -22.39 -7.59 33.66
CA ASP A 270 -23.54 -6.80 34.05
C ASP A 270 -23.31 -5.32 33.76
N PHE A 271 -22.09 -4.82 34.01
CA PHE A 271 -21.71 -3.46 33.67
C PHE A 271 -21.75 -3.21 32.15
N VAL A 272 -21.23 -4.14 31.34
CA VAL A 272 -21.30 -4.06 29.87
C VAL A 272 -22.76 -4.00 29.38
N LEU A 273 -23.65 -4.83 29.94
CA LEU A 273 -25.06 -4.85 29.56
C LEU A 273 -25.78 -3.53 29.92
N SER A 274 -25.54 -3.01 31.12
CA SER A 274 -26.10 -1.72 31.54
C SER A 274 -25.65 -0.55 30.64
N THR A 275 -24.45 -0.68 30.08
CA THR A 275 -23.87 0.29 29.17
C THR A 275 -24.50 0.22 27.78
N ASP A 276 -24.73 -0.97 27.24
CA ASP A 276 -25.40 -1.17 25.94
C ASP A 276 -26.85 -0.70 25.98
N GLU A 277 -27.61 -1.04 27.03
CA GLU A 277 -29.01 -0.60 27.18
C GLU A 277 -29.13 0.93 27.26
N ALA A 278 -28.25 1.59 28.01
CA ALA A 278 -28.20 3.05 28.08
C ALA A 278 -27.72 3.69 26.76
N GLY A 279 -26.87 3.01 25.99
CA GLY A 279 -26.45 3.43 24.65
C GLY A 279 -27.58 3.36 23.62
N GLN A 280 -28.33 2.26 23.60
CA GLN A 280 -29.50 2.08 22.72
C GLN A 280 -30.64 3.07 23.07
N LEU A 281 -30.83 3.38 24.36
CA LEU A 281 -31.77 4.40 24.81
C LEU A 281 -31.35 5.83 24.44
N ALA A 282 -30.03 6.09 24.35
CA ALA A 282 -29.48 7.36 23.88
C ALA A 282 -29.54 7.49 22.35
N GLU A 283 -29.26 6.43 21.58
CA GLU A 283 -29.43 6.43 20.12
C GLU A 283 -30.91 6.57 19.69
N GLN A 284 -31.85 6.08 20.50
CA GLN A 284 -33.29 6.33 20.30
C GLN A 284 -33.73 7.74 20.72
N ARG A 285 -32.92 8.47 21.49
CA ARG A 285 -33.17 9.85 21.94
C ARG A 285 -32.07 10.77 21.41
N GLN A 286 -32.20 11.12 20.13
CA GLN A 286 -31.36 11.99 19.30
C GLN A 286 -30.27 11.27 18.48
N VAL A 287 -30.56 11.16 17.19
CA VAL A 287 -29.57 11.39 16.14
C VAL A 287 -30.18 12.41 15.17
N SER A 288 -30.01 13.70 15.46
CA SER A 288 -29.88 14.69 14.38
C SER A 288 -28.58 14.33 13.69
N GLY A 289 -28.69 13.76 12.49
CA GLY A 289 -27.56 13.18 11.76
C GLY A 289 -26.40 14.15 11.57
N ILE A 290 -25.21 13.58 11.42
CA ILE A 290 -23.97 14.23 10.99
C ILE A 290 -24.07 14.73 9.52
N SER A 291 -25.28 14.91 8.99
CA SER A 291 -25.56 15.58 7.71
C SER A 291 -25.67 17.10 7.83
N GLU A 292 -25.66 17.67 9.05
CA GLU A 292 -25.78 19.12 9.26
C GLU A 292 -24.49 19.81 9.69
N THR A 293 -23.34 19.14 9.64
CA THR A 293 -22.06 19.83 9.76
C THR A 293 -21.68 20.40 8.40
N ALA A 294 -21.74 21.72 8.25
CA ALA A 294 -21.26 22.39 7.04
C ALA A 294 -19.79 22.01 6.80
N THR A 295 -19.55 21.21 5.76
CA THR A 295 -18.20 20.88 5.29
C THR A 295 -17.47 22.18 4.93
N LYS A 296 -16.44 22.52 5.70
CA LYS A 296 -15.52 23.61 5.36
C LYS A 296 -14.59 23.10 4.26
N ASP A 297 -14.72 23.66 3.07
CA ASP A 297 -13.89 23.38 1.90
C ASP A 297 -12.50 23.99 2.10
N LEU A 298 -11.49 23.16 2.37
CA LEU A 298 -10.10 23.57 2.63
C LEU A 298 -9.33 23.97 1.35
N MET A 299 -9.94 23.87 0.16
CA MET A 299 -9.32 24.27 -1.11
C MET A 299 -9.58 25.74 -1.49
N LYS A 300 -10.30 26.50 -0.65
CA LYS A 300 -10.61 27.93 -0.89
C LYS A 300 -9.75 28.93 -0.12
N GLU A 301 -8.78 28.49 0.69
CA GLU A 301 -7.86 29.38 1.43
C GLU A 301 -6.45 29.43 0.82
N SER A 302 -6.35 29.30 -0.50
CA SER A 302 -5.11 29.60 -1.22
C SER A 302 -5.40 30.44 -2.47
N ASP A 303 -5.74 31.71 -2.22
CA ASP A 303 -5.56 32.85 -3.13
C ASP A 303 -5.03 34.03 -2.30
#